data_AF-A0A3P1T7Q4-F1
#
_entry.id   AF-A0A3P1T7Q4-F1
#
_cell.length_a   1.000
_cell.length_b   1.000
_cell.length_c   1.000
_cell.angle_alpha   90.00
_cell.angle_beta   90.00
_cell.angle_gamma   90.00
#
_symmetry.space_group_name_H-M   'P 1'
#
loop_
_entity.id
_entity.type
_entity.pdbx_description
1 polymer ?
#
loop_
_entity_poly.entity_id
_entity_poly.type
_entity_poly.pdbx_seq_one_letter_code
_entity_poly.pdbx_strand_id
1 'polypeptide(L)'
;MSGVVPAPTGARGGATRRVGGVSDVTAARARELHEQAAQAERRAAELRAQRDDLIRRLRAEDEQRWSYGALAKAVGCSRELVAQVVKKVRR
;
A
#
# COMPACT_ATOMS: atom_id res chain seq x y z
N MET A 1 49.26 54.35 25.43
CA MET A 1 49.77 53.55 24.30
C MET A 1 48.72 52.52 23.95
N SER A 2 48.27 52.54 22.70
CA SER A 2 47.15 51.76 22.15
C SER A 2 47.45 50.27 21.97
N GLY A 3 46.39 49.45 21.93
CA GLY A 3 46.37 48.10 21.37
C GLY A 3 46.69 47.00 22.40
N VAL A 4 46.02 45.84 22.41
CA VAL A 4 45.29 45.15 21.35
C VAL A 4 44.25 44.23 21.99
N VAL A 5 43.07 44.13 21.39
CA VAL A 5 42.07 43.09 21.68
C VAL A 5 42.28 41.99 20.63
N PRO A 6 42.61 40.74 20.98
CA PRO A 6 42.57 39.68 19.98
C PRO A 6 41.13 39.18 19.81
N ALA A 7 40.66 39.24 18.56
CA ALA A 7 39.39 38.69 18.11
C ALA A 7 39.35 37.16 18.27
N PRO A 8 38.18 36.56 18.56
CA PRO A 8 38.01 35.12 18.48
C PRO A 8 37.94 34.68 17.00
N THR A 9 39.09 34.38 16.41
CA THR A 9 39.17 33.64 15.15
C THR A 9 39.23 32.15 15.49
N GLY A 10 38.18 31.41 15.12
CA GLY A 10 38.20 29.97 15.36
C GLY A 10 36.91 29.27 15.03
N ALA A 11 36.56 29.28 13.74
CA ALA A 11 35.76 28.25 13.10
C ALA A 11 34.45 27.83 13.81
N ARG A 12 33.36 28.55 13.51
CA ARG A 12 32.10 27.85 13.20
C ARG A 12 32.34 27.05 11.92
N GLY A 13 33.05 25.94 12.07
CA GLY A 13 32.98 24.83 11.14
C GLY A 13 31.60 24.24 11.27
N GLY A 14 30.63 24.89 10.64
CA GLY A 14 29.41 24.25 10.19
C GLY A 14 29.85 23.15 9.24
N ALA A 15 30.23 22.00 9.81
CA ALA A 15 30.16 20.75 9.11
C ALA A 15 28.67 20.53 8.89
N THR A 16 28.15 21.18 7.86
CA THR A 16 26.97 20.74 7.14
C THR A 16 27.18 19.25 6.94
N ARG A 17 26.50 18.47 7.77
CA ARG A 17 26.43 17.03 7.70
C ARG A 17 25.98 16.70 6.28
N ARG A 18 26.94 16.51 5.38
CA ARG A 18 26.72 15.94 4.06
C ARG A 18 26.48 14.45 4.27
N VAL A 19 25.31 14.13 4.82
CA VAL A 19 24.69 12.79 4.75
C VAL A 19 23.82 12.71 3.47
N GLY A 20 24.09 13.58 2.50
CA GLY A 20 23.43 13.61 1.20
C GLY A 20 24.29 12.97 0.12
N GLY A 21 24.32 11.65 0.13
CA GLY A 21 25.01 10.84 -0.88
C GLY A 21 24.69 9.39 -0.65
N VAL A 22 24.03 8.74 -1.60
CA VAL A 22 23.48 7.37 -1.50
C VAL A 22 22.34 7.19 -0.51
N SER A 23 22.48 7.51 0.79
CA SER A 23 21.40 7.30 1.78
C SER A 23 20.13 8.07 1.44
N ASP A 24 20.24 9.34 1.03
CA ASP A 24 19.07 10.14 0.61
C ASP A 24 18.41 9.60 -0.68
N VAL A 25 19.20 9.03 -1.60
CA VAL A 25 18.69 8.41 -2.84
C VAL A 25 18.03 7.07 -2.54
N THR A 26 18.63 6.24 -1.69
CA THR A 26 18.06 4.96 -1.23
C THR A 26 16.78 5.20 -0.43
N ALA A 27 16.77 6.19 0.47
CA ALA A 27 15.58 6.56 1.23
C ALA A 27 14.47 7.12 0.32
N ALA A 28 14.80 7.94 -0.68
CA ALA A 28 13.84 8.37 -1.71
C ALA A 28 13.25 7.17 -2.46
N ARG A 29 14.09 6.23 -2.89
CA ARG A 29 13.64 5.02 -3.59
C ARG A 29 12.76 4.11 -2.72
N ALA A 30 13.10 3.97 -1.44
CA ALA A 30 12.29 3.19 -0.50
C ALA A 30 10.89 3.79 -0.32
N ARG A 31 10.78 5.13 -0.22
CA ARG A 31 9.49 5.83 -0.15
C ARG A 31 8.66 5.61 -1.41
N GLU A 32 9.28 5.76 -2.58
CA GLU A 32 8.62 5.52 -3.86
C GLU A 32 8.05 4.09 -3.96
N LEU A 33 8.85 3.08 -3.61
CA LEU A 33 8.40 1.68 -3.60
C LEU A 33 7.27 1.44 -2.59
N HIS A 34 7.32 2.07 -1.43
CA HIS A 34 6.24 1.99 -0.44
C HIS A 34 4.93 2.60 -0.96
N GLU A 35 5.01 3.75 -1.63
CA GLU A 35 3.85 4.38 -2.25
C GLU A 35 3.28 3.52 -3.38
N GLN A 36 4.12 2.92 -4.22
CA GLN A 36 3.69 2.00 -5.27
C GLN A 36 3.02 0.75 -4.70
N ALA A 37 3.59 0.16 -3.64
CA ALA A 37 2.98 -0.97 -2.94
C ALA A 37 1.61 -0.58 -2.36
N ALA A 38 1.51 0.56 -1.68
CA ALA A 38 0.25 1.05 -1.13
C ALA A 38 -0.80 1.32 -2.22
N GLN A 39 -0.39 1.82 -3.39
CA GLN A 39 -1.29 1.98 -4.54
C GLN A 39 -1.76 0.64 -5.09
N ALA A 40 -0.85 -0.33 -5.24
CA ALA A 40 -1.19 -1.68 -5.68
C ALA A 40 -2.15 -2.37 -4.70
N GLU A 41 -1.94 -2.20 -3.39
CA GLU A 41 -2.82 -2.73 -2.35
C GLU A 41 -4.22 -2.11 -2.41
N ARG A 42 -4.32 -0.78 -2.59
CA ARG A 42 -5.62 -0.11 -2.79
C ARG A 42 -6.33 -0.65 -4.02
N ARG A 43 -5.64 -0.74 -5.16
CA ARG A 43 -6.21 -1.29 -6.39
C ARG A 43 -6.65 -2.74 -6.23
N ALA A 44 -5.84 -3.55 -5.54
CA ALA A 44 -6.21 -4.93 -5.24
C ALA A 44 -7.44 -5.00 -4.32
N ALA A 45 -7.59 -4.10 -3.37
CA ALA A 45 -8.77 -4.00 -2.52
C ALA A 45 -10.04 -3.65 -3.32
N GLU A 46 -9.94 -2.67 -4.22
CA GLU A 46 -11.04 -2.29 -5.12
C GLU A 46 -11.45 -3.44 -6.03
N LEU A 47 -10.49 -4.12 -6.66
CA LEU A 47 -10.77 -5.28 -7.52
C LEU A 47 -11.42 -6.42 -6.74
N ARG A 48 -10.97 -6.69 -5.51
CA ARG A 48 -11.62 -7.68 -4.63
C ARG A 48 -13.05 -7.27 -4.30
N ALA A 49 -13.31 -6.00 -4.00
CA ALA A 49 -14.66 -5.50 -3.73
C ALA A 49 -15.58 -5.68 -4.95
N GLN A 50 -15.10 -5.35 -6.15
CA GLN A 50 -15.85 -5.53 -7.39
C GLN A 50 -16.15 -7.00 -7.68
N ARG A 51 -15.17 -7.90 -7.52
CA ARG A 51 -15.39 -9.35 -7.62
C ARG A 51 -16.45 -9.81 -6.63
N ASP A 52 -16.35 -9.35 -5.39
CA ASP A 52 -17.26 -9.75 -4.32
C ASP A 52 -18.70 -9.27 -4.58
N ASP A 53 -18.88 -8.10 -5.19
CA ASP A 53 -20.18 -7.62 -5.68
C ASP A 53 -20.72 -8.49 -6.81
N LEU A 54 -19.89 -8.88 -7.78
CA LEU A 54 -20.30 -9.75 -8.88
C LEU A 54 -20.72 -11.14 -8.40
N ILE A 55 -19.96 -11.74 -7.48
CA ILE A 55 -20.30 -13.02 -6.85
C ILE A 55 -21.69 -12.94 -6.20
N ARG A 56 -21.97 -11.83 -5.51
CA ARG A 56 -23.26 -11.61 -4.84
C ARG A 56 -24.40 -11.44 -5.84
N ARG A 57 -24.18 -10.68 -6.92
CA ARG A 57 -25.18 -10.49 -7.99
C ARG A 57 -25.52 -11.80 -8.67
N LEU A 58 -24.52 -12.57 -9.10
CA LEU A 58 -24.73 -13.88 -9.71
C LEU A 58 -25.49 -14.81 -8.78
N ARG A 59 -25.16 -14.80 -7.49
CA ARG A 59 -25.90 -15.59 -6.50
C ARG A 59 -27.35 -15.15 -6.36
N ALA A 60 -27.62 -13.84 -6.36
CA ALA A 60 -28.97 -13.30 -6.25
C ALA A 60 -29.82 -13.51 -7.53
N GLU A 61 -29.20 -13.56 -8.70
CA GLU A 61 -29.89 -13.80 -9.98
C GLU A 61 -30.47 -15.22 -10.07
N ASP A 62 -29.69 -16.23 -9.75
CA ASP A 62 -30.13 -17.62 -9.79
C ASP A 62 -29.34 -18.50 -8.81
N GLU A 63 -29.91 -18.70 -7.63
CA GLU A 63 -29.29 -19.50 -6.58
C GLU A 63 -29.15 -20.99 -6.92
N GLN A 64 -30.00 -21.53 -7.80
CA GLN A 64 -29.97 -22.94 -8.18
C GLN A 64 -28.87 -23.20 -9.22
N ARG A 65 -28.78 -22.33 -10.22
CA ARG A 65 -27.72 -22.37 -11.25
C ARG A 65 -26.37 -22.00 -10.68
N TRP A 66 -26.29 -20.92 -9.90
CA TRP A 66 -25.04 -20.41 -9.31
C TRP A 66 -24.77 -20.97 -7.93
N SER A 67 -24.67 -22.31 -7.83
CA SER A 67 -24.21 -22.96 -6.61
C SER A 67 -22.81 -22.49 -6.19
N TYR A 68 -22.47 -22.60 -4.89
CA TYR A 68 -21.14 -22.23 -4.39
C TYR A 68 -19.99 -22.88 -5.17
N GLY A 69 -20.16 -24.13 -5.60
CA GLY A 69 -19.17 -24.86 -6.40
C GLY A 69 -19.09 -24.37 -7.85
N ALA A 70 -20.23 -24.01 -8.46
CA ALA A 70 -20.26 -23.46 -9.82
C ALA A 70 -19.61 -22.08 -9.88
N LEU A 71 -19.88 -21.21 -8.90
CA LEU A 71 -19.24 -19.90 -8.77
C LEU A 71 -17.72 -20.03 -8.55
N ALA A 72 -17.29 -20.94 -7.67
CA ALA A 72 -15.87 -21.19 -7.42
C ALA A 72 -15.13 -21.58 -8.72
N LYS A 73 -15.72 -22.50 -9.51
CA LYS A 73 -15.16 -22.92 -10.80
C LYS A 73 -15.14 -21.79 -11.84
N ALA A 74 -16.22 -21.03 -11.95
CA ALA A 74 -16.32 -19.95 -12.94
C ALA A 74 -15.35 -18.80 -12.67
N VAL A 75 -15.15 -18.45 -11.39
CA VAL A 75 -14.26 -17.35 -10.99
C VAL A 75 -12.81 -17.82 -10.80
N GLY A 76 -12.56 -19.13 -10.74
CA GLY A 76 -11.24 -19.69 -10.45
C GLY A 76 -10.82 -19.47 -8.98
N CYS A 77 -11.78 -19.39 -8.07
CA CYS A 77 -11.57 -19.15 -6.64
C CYS A 77 -11.89 -20.41 -5.82
N SER A 78 -11.46 -20.42 -4.56
CA SER A 78 -11.91 -21.46 -3.63
C SER A 78 -13.39 -21.31 -3.28
N ARG A 79 -14.04 -22.43 -2.97
CA ARG A 79 -15.46 -22.44 -2.55
C ARG A 79 -15.65 -21.71 -1.22
N GLU A 80 -14.66 -21.80 -0.35
CA GLU A 80 -14.61 -21.12 0.95
C GLU A 80 -14.62 -19.60 0.77
N LEU A 81 -13.93 -19.07 -0.24
CA LEU A 81 -13.93 -17.64 -0.53
C LEU A 81 -15.34 -17.19 -0.94
N VAL A 82 -15.98 -17.91 -1.87
CA VAL A 82 -17.35 -17.61 -2.30
C VAL A 82 -18.32 -17.62 -1.11
N ALA A 83 -18.20 -18.62 -0.23
CA ALA A 83 -19.02 -18.70 0.97
C ALA A 83 -18.81 -17.52 1.93
N GLN A 84 -17.56 -17.08 2.13
CA GLN A 84 -17.25 -15.92 2.96
C GLN A 84 -17.83 -14.63 2.37
N VAL A 85 -17.66 -14.42 1.06
CA VAL A 85 -18.18 -13.24 0.35
C VAL A 85 -19.71 -13.14 0.47
N VAL A 86 -20.41 -14.25 0.23
CA VAL A 86 -21.88 -14.30 0.34
C VAL A 86 -22.34 -14.07 1.79
N LYS A 87 -21.63 -14.62 2.79
CA LYS A 87 -21.96 -14.42 4.21
C LYS A 87 -21.71 -13.01 4.73
N LYS A 88 -20.68 -12.31 4.21
CA LYS A 88 -20.21 -11.01 4.73
C LYS A 88 -21.25 -9.88 4.66
N VAL A 89 -22.29 -10.02 3.83
CA VAL A 89 -23.42 -9.07 3.73
C VAL A 89 -24.29 -9.01 4.99
N ARG A 90 -24.23 -10.02 5.87
CA ARG A 90 -25.08 -10.09 7.08
C ARG A 90 -24.47 -9.41 8.31
N ARG A 91 -23.54 -8.48 8.17
CA ARG A 91 -22.96 -7.70 9.28
C ARG A 91 -23.23 -6.22 9.13
#